data_AF-A0A1H0Q1J5-F1
#
_entry.id   AF-A0A1H0Q1J5-F1
#
_cell.length_a   1.000
_cell.length_b   1.000
_cell.length_c   1.000
_cell.angle_alpha   90.00
_cell.angle_beta   90.00
_cell.angle_gamma   90.00
#
_symmetry.space_group_name_H-M   'P 1'
#
loop_
_entity.id
_entity.type
_entity.pdbx_description
1 polymer ?
#
loop_
_entity_poly.entity_id
_entity_poly.type
_entity_poly.pdbx_seq_one_letter_code
_entity_poly.pdbx_strand_id
1 'polypeptide(L)'
;MTVPGSGTLSPQERVLTARVHTMVGLAPDTVMVKPLTPGSVDRYLRGEVSAGVVGARPPFDFRLVGGTVARHQDCVNLRSPGDFVKAFRLDYAGSPFRPDLAVLHTMEFPALFPDHYVVPFGAPSVPTADKRAVREAAYAMVDAVKMAGVDPNTYRQEIAPWPYSGTGLTAGGDLAMPEWWKRPGIVPVGARIVANGAIVAVFRGASMGWEGQR
;
A
#
# COMPACT_ATOMS: atom_id res chain seq x y z
N MET A 1 -7.70 -26.29 -0.96
CA MET A 1 -7.35 -25.14 -1.82
C MET A 1 -6.43 -24.24 -1.01
N THR A 2 -5.30 -23.80 -1.56
CA THR A 2 -4.23 -23.09 -0.83
C THR A 2 -4.63 -21.66 -0.47
N VAL A 3 -4.31 -21.24 0.76
CA VAL A 3 -4.47 -19.85 1.20
C VAL A 3 -3.33 -19.02 0.58
N PRO A 4 -3.62 -17.94 -0.15
CA PRO A 4 -2.58 -17.12 -0.78
C PRO A 4 -1.76 -16.33 0.25
N GLY A 5 -0.69 -15.68 -0.20
CA GLY A 5 0.13 -14.83 0.65
C GLY A 5 0.86 -15.61 1.73
N SER A 6 0.74 -15.19 3.00
CA SER A 6 1.36 -15.89 4.15
C SER A 6 0.92 -17.36 4.32
N GLY A 7 -0.19 -17.76 3.70
CA GLY A 7 -0.64 -19.14 3.66
C GLY A 7 0.22 -20.06 2.80
N THR A 8 1.03 -19.52 1.87
CA THR A 8 1.95 -20.30 1.03
C THR A 8 3.36 -20.38 1.61
N LEU A 9 3.66 -19.61 2.67
CA LEU A 9 4.98 -19.57 3.29
C LEU A 9 5.15 -20.72 4.29
N SER A 10 6.34 -21.31 4.32
CA SER A 10 6.81 -22.17 5.40
C SER A 10 6.96 -21.40 6.71
N PRO A 11 7.04 -22.07 7.88
CA PRO A 11 7.28 -21.40 9.15
C PRO A 11 8.53 -20.51 9.17
N GLN A 12 9.63 -20.98 8.57
CA GLN A 12 10.88 -20.22 8.48
C GLN A 12 10.72 -18.99 7.57
N GLU A 13 10.07 -19.13 6.41
CA GLU A 13 9.81 -18.01 5.51
C GLU A 13 8.96 -16.93 6.18
N ARG A 14 7.95 -17.29 6.98
CA ARG A 14 7.16 -16.30 7.74
C ARG A 14 8.02 -15.47 8.68
N VAL A 15 8.94 -16.11 9.41
CA VAL A 15 9.86 -15.42 10.34
C VAL A 15 10.80 -14.50 9.56
N LEU A 16 11.35 -14.97 8.43
CA LEU A 16 12.22 -14.16 7.58
C LEU A 16 11.48 -12.95 7.00
N THR A 17 10.28 -13.16 6.45
CA THR A 17 9.41 -12.08 5.95
C THR A 17 9.09 -11.06 7.04
N ALA A 18 8.75 -11.51 8.24
CA ALA A 18 8.47 -10.59 9.36
C ALA A 18 9.71 -9.80 9.80
N ARG A 19 10.88 -10.45 9.85
CA ARG A 19 12.14 -9.83 10.25
C ARG A 19 12.56 -8.67 9.34
N VAL A 20 12.14 -8.66 8.07
CA VAL A 20 12.41 -7.51 7.20
C VAL A 20 11.95 -6.21 7.85
N HIS A 21 10.79 -6.19 8.50
CA HIS A 21 10.23 -4.99 9.14
C HIS A 21 10.91 -4.57 10.46
N THR A 22 11.87 -5.35 10.97
CA THR A 22 12.77 -4.86 12.04
C THR A 22 13.98 -4.10 11.46
N MET A 23 14.26 -4.30 10.17
CA MET A 23 15.39 -3.69 9.46
C MET A 23 14.95 -2.50 8.60
N VAL A 24 13.70 -2.51 8.11
CA VAL A 24 13.13 -1.45 7.28
C VAL A 24 12.22 -0.54 8.10
N GLY A 25 12.83 0.45 8.77
CA GLY A 25 12.12 1.47 9.53
C GLY A 25 11.56 2.60 8.66
N LEU A 26 10.66 3.38 9.26
CA LEU A 26 10.19 4.66 8.76
C LEU A 26 10.68 5.77 9.71
N ALA A 27 11.26 6.81 9.14
CA ALA A 27 11.57 8.07 9.80
C ALA A 27 10.62 9.18 9.29
N PRO A 28 10.45 10.31 10.01
CA PRO A 28 9.53 11.38 9.60
C PRO A 28 9.74 11.94 8.19
N ASP A 29 10.97 11.87 7.68
CA ASP A 29 11.39 12.32 6.36
C ASP A 29 11.42 11.21 5.31
N THR A 30 11.11 9.97 5.69
CA THR A 30 11.03 8.85 4.74
C THR A 30 9.95 9.14 3.71
N VAL A 31 10.36 9.24 2.44
CA VAL A 31 9.42 9.47 1.34
C VAL A 31 8.65 8.18 1.06
N MET A 32 7.33 8.27 1.16
CA MET A 32 6.40 7.19 0.87
C MET A 32 5.82 7.36 -0.53
N VAL A 33 5.49 6.23 -1.16
CA VAL A 33 4.88 6.15 -2.49
C VAL A 33 3.54 5.45 -2.38
N LYS A 34 2.51 6.08 -2.96
CA LYS A 34 1.17 5.50 -3.11
C LYS A 34 0.76 5.45 -4.58
N PRO A 35 0.51 4.28 -5.18
CA PRO A 35 -0.16 4.18 -6.48
C PRO A 35 -1.55 4.82 -6.41
N LEU A 36 -1.86 5.69 -7.37
CA LEU A 36 -3.15 6.34 -7.51
C LEU A 36 -3.98 5.62 -8.57
N THR A 37 -5.25 5.35 -8.26
CA THR A 37 -6.15 4.74 -9.23
C THR A 37 -6.32 5.65 -10.46
N PRO A 38 -6.53 5.08 -11.66
CA PRO A 38 -6.80 5.86 -12.86
C PRO A 38 -7.91 6.91 -12.64
N GLY A 39 -7.68 8.13 -13.14
CA GLY A 39 -8.59 9.28 -12.98
C GLY A 39 -8.54 9.99 -11.62
N SER A 40 -7.81 9.48 -10.62
CA SER A 40 -7.72 10.15 -9.31
C SER A 40 -7.00 11.50 -9.35
N VAL A 41 -6.05 11.69 -10.26
CA VAL A 41 -5.28 12.94 -10.36
C VAL A 41 -6.20 14.13 -10.65
N ASP A 42 -7.14 13.98 -11.58
CA ASP A 42 -8.12 15.02 -11.88
C ASP A 42 -8.96 15.37 -10.64
N ARG A 43 -9.31 14.37 -9.82
CA ARG A 43 -10.08 14.60 -8.59
C ARG A 43 -9.27 15.40 -7.57
N TYR A 44 -7.97 15.13 -7.44
CA TYR A 44 -7.06 15.91 -6.62
C TYR A 44 -6.93 17.36 -7.12
N LEU A 45 -6.68 17.53 -8.42
CA LEU A 45 -6.51 18.85 -9.05
C LEU A 45 -7.77 19.72 -8.97
N ARG A 46 -8.96 19.12 -9.04
CA ARG A 46 -10.24 19.83 -8.90
C ARG A 46 -10.64 20.12 -7.46
N GLY A 47 -9.83 19.71 -6.48
CA GLY A 47 -10.16 19.89 -5.06
C GLY A 47 -11.40 19.10 -4.63
N GLU A 48 -11.62 17.91 -5.20
CA GLU A 48 -12.85 17.16 -4.95
C GLU A 48 -12.96 16.70 -3.48
N VAL A 49 -14.14 16.91 -2.89
CA VAL A 49 -14.58 16.27 -1.65
C VAL A 49 -15.93 15.63 -1.91
N SER A 50 -16.01 14.31 -1.79
CA SER A 50 -17.24 13.56 -2.04
C SER A 50 -17.41 12.38 -1.07
N ALA A 51 -18.64 12.16 -0.63
CA ALA A 51 -19.00 11.02 0.22
C ALA A 51 -18.96 9.67 -0.52
N GLY A 52 -18.70 9.68 -1.84
CA GLY A 52 -18.76 8.50 -2.68
C GLY A 52 -20.20 8.06 -2.99
N VAL A 53 -20.31 6.96 -3.72
CA VAL A 53 -21.55 6.26 -4.05
C VAL A 53 -21.29 4.77 -3.82
N VAL A 54 -22.05 4.16 -2.91
CA VAL A 54 -21.92 2.74 -2.56
C VAL A 54 -21.97 1.88 -3.83
N GLY A 55 -20.95 1.03 -4.01
CA GLY A 55 -20.85 0.14 -5.18
C GLY A 55 -20.40 0.79 -6.49
N ALA A 56 -20.20 2.11 -6.54
CA ALA A 56 -19.82 2.81 -7.77
C ALA A 56 -18.55 3.66 -7.63
N ARG A 57 -18.44 4.50 -6.59
CA ARG A 57 -17.27 5.36 -6.35
C ARG A 57 -16.96 5.43 -4.86
N PRO A 58 -15.71 5.17 -4.44
CA PRO A 58 -15.35 5.34 -3.04
C PRO A 58 -15.42 6.82 -2.64
N PRO A 59 -15.65 7.11 -1.34
CA PRO A 59 -15.45 8.45 -0.78
C PRO A 59 -14.08 8.99 -1.15
N PHE A 60 -13.99 10.31 -1.31
CA PHE A 60 -12.76 10.97 -1.71
C PHE A 60 -12.65 12.34 -1.08
N ASP A 61 -11.43 12.69 -0.70
CA ASP A 61 -11.09 14.01 -0.22
C ASP A 61 -9.68 14.33 -0.71
N PHE A 62 -9.55 15.37 -1.53
CA PHE A 62 -8.27 15.77 -2.11
C PHE A 62 -7.19 16.08 -1.07
N ARG A 63 -7.58 16.31 0.18
CA ARG A 63 -6.70 16.64 1.31
C ARG A 63 -6.19 15.40 2.02
N LEU A 64 -6.70 14.21 1.72
CA LEU A 64 -6.42 12.99 2.48
C LEU A 64 -5.62 11.97 1.66
N VAL A 65 -4.72 11.28 2.36
CA VAL A 65 -4.00 10.11 1.86
C VAL A 65 -3.98 9.00 2.92
N GLY A 66 -4.19 7.77 2.48
CA GLY A 66 -4.22 6.56 3.30
C GLY A 66 -4.19 5.30 2.44
N GLY A 67 -4.27 4.12 3.04
CA GLY A 67 -4.18 2.84 2.34
C GLY A 67 -2.73 2.34 2.22
N THR A 68 -2.51 1.39 1.32
CA THR A 68 -1.21 0.74 1.11
C THR A 68 -0.19 1.69 0.47
N VAL A 69 1.01 1.72 1.04
CA VAL A 69 2.16 2.51 0.57
C VAL A 69 3.45 1.72 0.74
N ALA A 70 4.48 2.10 -0.02
CA ALA A 70 5.85 1.61 0.13
C ALA A 70 6.82 2.79 0.29
N ARG A 71 8.07 2.54 0.70
CA ARG A 71 9.09 3.60 0.70
C ARG A 71 9.56 3.85 -0.73
N HIS A 72 9.78 5.10 -1.08
CA HIS A 72 10.27 5.48 -2.40
C HIS A 72 11.58 4.77 -2.77
N GLN A 73 12.49 4.60 -1.80
CA GLN A 73 13.77 3.90 -2.02
C GLN A 73 13.61 2.42 -2.40
N ASP A 74 12.50 1.78 -2.02
CA ASP A 74 12.21 0.40 -2.40
C ASP A 74 11.59 0.31 -3.80
N CYS A 75 11.09 1.43 -4.33
CA CYS A 75 10.46 1.54 -5.64
C CYS A 75 11.41 1.96 -6.78
N VAL A 76 12.69 2.23 -6.51
CA VAL A 76 13.63 2.84 -7.50
C VAL A 76 13.83 2.02 -8.78
N ASN A 77 13.55 0.72 -8.72
CA ASN A 77 13.68 -0.20 -9.85
C ASN A 77 12.38 -0.37 -10.65
N LEU A 78 11.26 0.22 -10.20
CA LEU A 78 9.98 0.15 -10.91
C LEU A 78 9.97 1.19 -12.03
N ARG A 79 9.85 0.75 -13.29
CA ARG A 79 9.98 1.61 -14.47
C ARG A 79 8.70 1.73 -15.28
N SER A 80 7.81 0.76 -15.15
CA SER A 80 6.58 0.68 -15.94
C SER A 80 5.34 0.50 -15.05
N PRO A 81 4.14 0.88 -15.53
CA PRO A 81 2.89 0.54 -14.87
C PRO A 81 2.77 -0.95 -14.52
N GLY A 82 3.26 -1.84 -15.39
CA GLY A 82 3.34 -3.28 -15.12
C GLY A 82 4.19 -3.64 -13.91
N ASP A 83 5.31 -2.95 -13.68
CA ASP A 83 6.15 -3.17 -12.50
C ASP A 83 5.42 -2.78 -11.22
N PHE A 84 4.75 -1.62 -11.21
CA PHE A 84 3.94 -1.18 -10.08
C PHE A 84 2.76 -2.12 -9.81
N VAL A 85 2.07 -2.59 -10.85
CA VAL A 85 0.98 -3.56 -10.69
C VAL A 85 1.47 -4.84 -10.03
N LYS A 86 2.64 -5.34 -10.43
CA LYS A 86 3.24 -6.54 -9.83
C LYS A 86 3.73 -6.27 -8.40
N ALA A 87 4.50 -5.21 -8.19
CA ALA A 87 5.15 -4.90 -6.92
C ALA A 87 4.12 -4.62 -5.82
N PHE A 88 3.07 -3.83 -6.13
CA PHE A 88 2.00 -3.50 -5.19
C PHE A 88 0.82 -4.50 -5.19
N ARG A 89 0.93 -5.61 -5.93
CA ARG A 89 -0.15 -6.59 -6.15
C ARG A 89 -1.50 -5.96 -6.46
N LEU A 90 -1.47 -5.01 -7.39
CA LEU A 90 -2.67 -4.31 -7.87
C LEU A 90 -3.46 -5.18 -8.86
N ASP A 91 -3.13 -6.46 -9.00
CA ASP A 91 -3.74 -7.46 -9.88
C ASP A 91 -4.99 -8.15 -9.26
N TYR A 92 -5.46 -7.68 -8.11
CA TYR A 92 -6.64 -8.24 -7.45
C TYR A 92 -7.92 -8.10 -8.29
N ALA A 93 -8.86 -9.03 -8.09
CA ALA A 93 -10.15 -9.04 -8.78
C ALA A 93 -10.91 -7.71 -8.58
N GLY A 94 -11.33 -7.08 -9.69
CA GLY A 94 -12.01 -5.79 -9.69
C GLY A 94 -11.08 -4.58 -9.58
N SER A 95 -9.75 -4.79 -9.58
CA SER A 95 -8.78 -3.70 -9.58
C SER A 95 -8.93 -2.82 -10.83
N PRO A 96 -8.90 -1.48 -10.67
CA PRO A 96 -8.87 -0.56 -11.80
C PRO A 96 -7.47 -0.45 -12.40
N PHE A 97 -6.44 -1.04 -11.76
CA PHE A 97 -5.08 -1.00 -12.26
C PHE A 97 -4.86 -2.07 -13.33
N ARG A 98 -4.15 -1.69 -14.39
CA ARG A 98 -3.84 -2.57 -15.52
C ARG A 98 -2.34 -2.47 -15.86
N PRO A 99 -1.67 -3.59 -16.18
CA PRO A 99 -0.24 -3.55 -16.48
C PRO A 99 0.09 -2.79 -17.77
N ASP A 100 -0.89 -2.67 -18.67
CA ASP A 100 -0.83 -1.98 -19.96
C ASP A 100 -1.37 -0.55 -19.92
N LEU A 101 -1.57 0.03 -18.72
CA LEU A 101 -1.86 1.46 -18.61
C LEU A 101 -0.76 2.27 -19.30
N ALA A 102 -1.15 3.30 -20.06
CA ALA A 102 -0.19 4.21 -20.67
C ALA A 102 0.60 5.01 -19.62
N VAL A 103 -0.05 5.34 -18.50
CA VAL A 103 0.53 6.08 -17.37
C VAL A 103 -0.03 5.51 -16.07
N LEU A 104 0.85 5.28 -15.11
CA LEU A 104 0.49 5.06 -13.71
C LEU A 104 0.97 6.26 -12.89
N HIS A 105 0.05 6.84 -12.14
CA HIS A 105 0.37 7.96 -11.26
C HIS A 105 0.68 7.44 -9.86
N THR A 106 1.69 8.03 -9.22
CA THR A 106 1.98 7.82 -7.80
C THR A 106 1.85 9.14 -7.06
N MET A 107 1.58 9.07 -5.76
CA MET A 107 1.72 10.18 -4.84
C MET A 107 2.93 9.93 -3.93
N GLU A 108 3.84 10.90 -3.90
CA GLU A 108 5.03 10.93 -3.06
C GLU A 108 4.85 11.93 -1.92
N PHE A 109 5.12 11.49 -0.69
CA PHE A 109 4.97 12.35 0.49
C PHE A 109 5.83 11.87 1.66
N PRO A 110 6.33 12.76 2.53
CA PRO A 110 7.09 12.38 3.72
C PRO A 110 6.19 11.70 4.76
N ALA A 111 6.74 10.70 5.45
CA ALA A 111 6.09 9.99 6.54
C ALA A 111 6.07 10.79 7.86
N LEU A 112 5.62 12.05 7.85
CA LEU A 112 5.70 13.01 8.98
C LEU A 112 5.37 12.41 10.36
N PHE A 113 4.43 11.45 10.40
CA PHE A 113 4.03 10.71 11.59
C PHE A 113 4.22 9.19 11.33
N PRO A 114 5.42 8.62 11.55
CA PRO A 114 5.70 7.22 11.25
C PRO A 114 4.82 6.22 12.03
N ASP A 115 4.31 6.61 13.20
CA ASP A 115 3.38 5.87 14.03
C ASP A 115 1.97 5.74 13.42
N HIS A 116 1.65 6.49 12.37
CA HIS A 116 0.40 6.35 11.61
C HIS A 116 0.45 5.23 10.55
N TYR A 117 1.59 4.54 10.43
CA TYR A 117 1.81 3.44 9.50
C TYR A 117 1.91 2.15 10.29
N VAL A 118 1.18 1.14 9.84
CA VAL A 118 1.24 -0.20 10.42
C VAL A 118 1.56 -1.21 9.36
N VAL A 119 2.39 -2.18 9.69
CA VAL A 119 2.59 -3.35 8.86
C VAL A 119 1.39 -4.26 9.04
N PRO A 120 0.63 -4.55 7.99
CA PRO A 120 -0.51 -5.43 8.14
C PRO A 120 0.02 -6.88 8.00
N PHE A 121 0.14 -7.60 9.11
CA PHE A 121 0.54 -9.01 9.09
C PHE A 121 -0.71 -9.89 9.16
N GLY A 122 -0.80 -10.88 8.28
CA GLY A 122 -2.00 -11.69 8.21
C GLY A 122 -2.04 -12.58 6.98
N ALA A 123 -3.21 -13.13 6.68
CA ALA A 123 -3.44 -13.94 5.49
C ALA A 123 -4.61 -13.35 4.66
N PRO A 124 -4.40 -13.08 3.35
CA PRO A 124 -5.48 -12.69 2.45
C PRO A 124 -6.53 -13.81 2.33
N SER A 125 -7.78 -13.43 2.08
CA SER A 125 -8.82 -14.37 1.67
C SER A 125 -9.23 -14.09 0.24
N VAL A 126 -9.28 -15.14 -0.57
CA VAL A 126 -10.02 -15.12 -1.86
C VAL A 126 -11.42 -15.69 -1.64
N PRO A 127 -12.42 -15.38 -2.50
CA PRO A 127 -13.81 -15.83 -2.30
C PRO A 127 -13.97 -17.34 -2.12
N THR A 128 -13.06 -18.13 -2.70
CA THR A 128 -13.08 -19.61 -2.66
C THR A 128 -12.26 -20.20 -1.52
N ALA A 129 -11.59 -19.40 -0.69
CA ALA A 129 -10.70 -19.89 0.36
C ALA A 129 -11.50 -20.46 1.55
N ASP A 130 -10.96 -21.52 2.17
CA ASP A 130 -11.45 -22.01 3.44
C ASP A 130 -11.13 -21.00 4.56
N LYS A 131 -12.19 -20.44 5.17
CA LYS A 131 -12.09 -19.43 6.24
C LYS A 131 -11.31 -19.92 7.44
N ARG A 132 -11.35 -21.23 7.76
CA ARG A 132 -10.58 -21.81 8.86
C ARG A 132 -9.09 -21.77 8.52
N ALA A 133 -8.72 -22.26 7.34
CA ALA A 133 -7.34 -22.24 6.87
C ALA A 133 -6.77 -20.81 6.80
N VAL A 134 -7.57 -19.82 6.38
CA VAL A 134 -7.16 -18.41 6.37
C VAL A 134 -6.83 -17.90 7.78
N ARG A 135 -7.66 -18.24 8.78
CA ARG A 135 -7.40 -17.85 10.18
C ARG A 135 -6.14 -18.51 10.72
N GLU A 136 -5.96 -19.81 10.48
CA GLU A 136 -4.78 -20.56 10.91
C GLU A 136 -3.49 -19.96 10.29
N ALA A 137 -3.51 -19.63 8.99
CA ALA A 137 -2.40 -18.96 8.33
C ALA A 137 -2.12 -17.55 8.90
N ALA A 138 -3.17 -16.77 9.19
CA ALA A 138 -3.03 -15.44 9.79
C ALA A 138 -2.42 -15.51 11.20
N TYR A 139 -2.86 -16.44 12.05
CA TYR A 139 -2.28 -16.65 13.37
C TYR A 139 -0.82 -17.12 13.29
N ALA A 140 -0.51 -18.07 12.40
CA ALA A 140 0.86 -18.51 12.18
C ALA A 140 1.78 -17.37 11.73
N MET A 141 1.28 -16.43 10.92
CA MET A 141 2.04 -15.24 10.55
C MET A 141 2.29 -14.32 11.76
N VAL A 142 1.29 -14.09 12.60
CA VAL A 142 1.44 -13.26 13.81
C VAL A 142 2.39 -13.89 14.83
N ASP A 143 2.39 -15.21 14.99
CA ASP A 143 3.36 -15.88 15.86
C ASP A 143 4.79 -15.76 15.32
N ALA A 144 4.97 -15.87 13.99
CA ALA A 144 6.26 -15.61 13.36
C ALA A 144 6.74 -14.17 13.54
N VAL A 145 5.83 -13.19 13.57
CA VAL A 145 6.13 -11.77 13.84
C VAL A 145 6.66 -11.58 15.27
N LYS A 146 6.02 -12.21 16.26
CA LYS A 146 6.52 -12.21 17.65
C LYS A 146 7.90 -12.86 17.74
N MET A 147 8.09 -14.01 17.08
CA MET A 147 9.39 -14.70 17.03
C MET A 147 10.49 -13.87 16.35
N ALA A 148 10.12 -13.05 15.36
CA ALA A 148 11.05 -12.16 14.67
C ALA A 148 11.43 -10.91 15.50
N GLY A 149 10.74 -10.66 16.62
CA GLY A 149 11.00 -9.51 17.49
C GLY A 149 10.50 -8.18 16.92
N VAL A 150 9.46 -8.19 16.08
CA VAL A 150 8.84 -6.96 15.58
C VAL A 150 8.11 -6.24 16.72
N ASP A 151 8.27 -4.92 16.82
CA ASP A 151 7.59 -4.11 17.84
C ASP A 151 6.05 -4.23 17.69
N PRO A 152 5.33 -4.69 18.73
CA PRO A 152 3.87 -4.85 18.70
C PRO A 152 3.09 -3.57 18.39
N ASN A 153 3.69 -2.38 18.54
CA ASN A 153 3.05 -1.11 18.20
C ASN A 153 3.12 -0.77 16.72
N THR A 154 3.93 -1.49 15.93
CA THR A 154 4.21 -1.18 14.52
C THR A 154 3.42 -2.05 13.54
N TYR A 155 2.63 -3.00 14.04
CA TYR A 155 1.86 -3.90 13.20
C TYR A 155 0.45 -4.15 13.73
N ARG A 156 -0.40 -4.67 12.84
CA ARG A 156 -1.71 -5.20 13.23
C ARG A 156 -1.94 -6.56 12.60
N GLN A 157 -2.71 -7.39 13.29
CA GLN A 157 -3.19 -8.65 12.74
C GLN A 157 -4.32 -8.39 11.75
N GLU A 158 -4.23 -9.00 10.58
CA GLU A 158 -5.25 -8.99 9.55
C GLU A 158 -5.75 -10.40 9.24
N ILE A 159 -7.07 -10.57 9.24
CA ILE A 159 -7.71 -11.84 8.90
C ILE A 159 -8.65 -11.59 7.72
N ALA A 160 -8.38 -12.26 6.60
CA ALA A 160 -9.18 -12.14 5.40
C ALA A 160 -9.35 -10.70 4.83
N PRO A 161 -8.37 -9.78 4.93
CA PRO A 161 -8.46 -8.53 4.19
C PRO A 161 -8.49 -8.81 2.68
N TRP A 162 -9.38 -8.13 1.95
CA TRP A 162 -9.41 -8.13 0.49
C TRP A 162 -9.79 -6.73 -0.02
N PRO A 163 -9.11 -6.20 -1.04
CA PRO A 163 -7.86 -6.69 -1.63
C PRO A 163 -6.66 -6.49 -0.70
N TYR A 164 -5.75 -7.46 -0.69
CA TYR A 164 -4.62 -7.45 0.23
C TYR A 164 -3.39 -8.16 -0.32
N SER A 165 -2.31 -7.39 -0.49
CA SER A 165 -0.96 -7.85 -0.80
C SER A 165 -0.25 -8.44 0.42
N GLY A 166 -0.80 -8.28 1.63
CA GLY A 166 -0.05 -8.55 2.86
C GLY A 166 0.90 -7.43 3.18
N THR A 167 2.12 -7.79 3.52
CA THR A 167 3.21 -6.82 3.74
C THR A 167 3.93 -6.44 2.44
N GLY A 168 3.30 -6.68 1.28
CA GLY A 168 3.94 -6.70 -0.04
C GLY A 168 4.85 -7.91 -0.25
N LEU A 169 5.65 -8.28 0.74
CA LEU A 169 6.59 -9.41 0.69
C LEU A 169 5.89 -10.77 0.70
N THR A 170 4.80 -10.91 1.47
CA THR A 170 4.08 -12.18 1.58
C THR A 170 3.44 -12.61 0.26
N ALA A 171 3.23 -11.68 -0.67
CA ALA A 171 2.68 -11.98 -1.98
C ALA A 171 3.72 -12.52 -2.98
N GLY A 172 5.02 -12.44 -2.64
CA GLY A 172 6.13 -12.99 -3.41
C GLY A 172 6.37 -12.32 -4.77
N GLY A 173 7.32 -12.88 -5.52
CA GLY A 173 7.73 -12.40 -6.84
C GLY A 173 8.97 -11.50 -6.83
N ASP A 174 9.59 -11.35 -7.99
CA ASP A 174 10.90 -10.69 -8.14
C ASP A 174 10.88 -9.18 -7.83
N LEU A 175 9.68 -8.58 -7.77
CA LEU A 175 9.46 -7.17 -7.46
C LEU A 175 8.78 -6.97 -6.09
N ALA A 176 8.70 -8.01 -5.26
CA ALA A 176 8.12 -7.88 -3.93
C ALA A 176 8.93 -6.91 -3.08
N MET A 177 8.23 -6.01 -2.38
CA MET A 177 8.85 -5.01 -1.52
C MET A 177 8.05 -4.83 -0.23
N PRO A 178 8.66 -4.25 0.83
CA PRO A 178 7.95 -3.96 2.06
C PRO A 178 6.85 -2.91 1.86
N GLU A 179 5.67 -3.17 2.42
CA GLU A 179 4.53 -2.27 2.39
C GLU A 179 4.00 -1.97 3.79
N TRP A 180 3.37 -0.81 3.92
CA TRP A 180 2.67 -0.35 5.11
C TRP A 180 1.26 0.07 4.76
N TRP A 181 0.35 -0.14 5.70
CA TRP A 181 -0.96 0.49 5.65
C TRP A 181 -0.92 1.82 6.41
N LYS A 182 -1.22 2.90 5.70
CA LYS A 182 -1.32 4.25 6.27
C LYS A 182 -2.77 4.55 6.67
N ARG A 183 -2.99 4.99 7.91
CA ARG A 183 -4.27 5.58 8.32
C ARG A 183 -4.61 6.81 7.46
N PRO A 184 -5.86 6.97 7.01
CA PRO A 184 -6.28 8.21 6.34
C PRO A 184 -5.90 9.43 7.19
N GLY A 185 -5.21 10.38 6.57
CA GLY A 185 -4.75 11.59 7.22
C GLY A 185 -4.37 12.64 6.20
N ILE A 186 -4.12 13.85 6.67
CA ILE A 186 -3.86 15.01 5.80
C ILE A 186 -2.62 14.75 4.94
N VAL A 187 -2.71 15.08 3.66
CA VAL A 187 -1.59 15.10 2.72
C VAL A 187 -0.57 16.14 3.20
N PRO A 188 0.70 15.79 3.39
CA PRO A 188 1.73 16.76 3.72
C PRO A 188 1.89 17.85 2.66
N VAL A 189 2.09 19.11 3.07
CA VAL A 189 2.45 20.19 2.15
C VAL A 189 3.74 19.82 1.43
N GLY A 190 3.77 20.04 0.11
CA GLY A 190 4.89 19.66 -0.74
C GLY A 190 4.85 18.22 -1.25
N ALA A 191 3.82 17.43 -0.90
CA ALA A 191 3.56 16.15 -1.54
C ALA A 191 3.41 16.32 -3.05
N ARG A 192 3.81 15.31 -3.82
CA ARG A 192 3.91 15.35 -5.28
C ARG A 192 3.06 14.25 -5.88
N ILE A 193 2.41 14.52 -7.00
CA ILE A 193 1.91 13.46 -7.89
C ILE A 193 2.93 13.33 -9.02
N VAL A 194 3.35 12.10 -9.30
CA VAL A 194 4.35 11.76 -10.30
C VAL A 194 3.74 10.87 -11.37
N ALA A 195 4.07 11.13 -12.63
CA ALA A 195 3.74 10.33 -13.79
C ALA A 195 5.02 10.01 -14.56
N ASN A 196 5.37 8.73 -14.69
CA ASN A 196 6.57 8.30 -15.43
C ASN A 196 7.86 9.04 -15.01
N GLY A 197 8.01 9.31 -13.71
CA GLY A 197 9.17 10.03 -13.14
C GLY A 197 9.08 11.57 -13.20
N ALA A 198 8.08 12.14 -13.88
CA ALA A 198 7.85 13.59 -13.92
C ALA A 198 6.81 14.03 -12.89
N ILE A 199 7.08 15.12 -12.16
CA ILE A 199 6.10 15.71 -11.25
C ILE A 199 5.01 16.40 -12.08
N VAL A 200 3.76 15.99 -11.86
CA VAL A 200 2.58 16.56 -12.55
C VAL A 200 1.68 17.39 -11.63
N ALA A 201 1.83 17.26 -10.32
CA ALA A 201 1.13 18.14 -9.37
C ALA A 201 1.89 18.24 -8.03
N VAL A 202 1.70 19.36 -7.33
CA VAL A 202 2.25 19.59 -5.98
C VAL A 202 1.13 20.04 -5.04
N PHE A 203 1.03 19.43 -3.86
CA PHE A 203 0.07 19.85 -2.85
C PHE A 203 0.56 21.10 -2.12
N ARG A 204 -0.19 22.19 -2.24
CA ARG A 204 0.13 23.50 -1.65
C ARG A 204 -0.52 23.72 -0.28
N GLY A 205 -1.24 22.73 0.23
CA GLY A 205 -1.96 22.79 1.51
C GLY A 205 -3.47 22.83 1.30
N ALA A 206 -4.22 22.60 2.38
CA ALA A 206 -5.67 22.40 2.32
C ALA A 206 -6.45 23.59 1.74
N SER A 207 -5.95 24.81 1.88
CA SER A 207 -6.56 26.03 1.34
C SER A 207 -6.25 26.28 -0.14
N MET A 208 -5.05 25.87 -0.60
CA MET A 208 -4.59 26.10 -1.98
C MET A 208 -4.82 24.90 -2.90
N GLY A 209 -4.96 23.70 -2.35
CA GLY A 209 -5.19 22.48 -3.12
C GLY A 209 -3.94 21.96 -3.83
N TRP A 210 -4.16 21.23 -4.92
CA TRP A 210 -3.11 20.68 -5.77
C TRP A 210 -2.86 21.60 -6.96
N GLU A 211 -1.61 22.01 -7.13
CA GLU A 211 -1.18 22.82 -8.27
C GLU A 211 -0.60 21.91 -9.35
N GLY A 212 -1.27 21.83 -10.50
CA GLY A 212 -0.79 21.10 -11.66
C GLY A 212 0.47 21.74 -12.26
N GLN A 213 1.42 20.91 -12.67
CA GLN A 213 2.58 21.34 -13.44
C GLN A 213 2.23 21.25 -14.94
N ARG A 214 2.50 22.32 -15.68
CA ARG A 214 2.32 22.37 -17.14
C ARG A 214 3.54 21.82 -17.86
#